data_AF-A0AA43LF53-F1
#
_entry.id   AF-A0AA43LF53-F1
#
_cell.length_a   1.000
_cell.length_b   1.000
_cell.length_c   1.000
_cell.angle_alpha   90.00
_cell.angle_beta   90.00
_cell.angle_gamma   90.00
#
_symmetry.space_group_name_H-M   'P 1'
#
loop_
_entity.id
_entity.type
_entity.pdbx_description
1 polymer ?
#
loop_
_entity_poly.entity_id
_entity_poly.type
_entity_poly.pdbx_seq_one_letter_code
_entity_poly.pdbx_strand_id
1 'polypeptide(L)'
;MKIRRTHNLEFKGFTREAIKNTLPSESGLYFVYRGTRNKGNDGKYTCSLKELLYIGQAEDVNDRVNGTHEHYNDWCSYLKTGEMLYYSMCPVDSCFLDEIEAACIYHAQPTVNIKGKDSYNHEPLRIKSSGNVDFISTDFTVG
;
A
#
# COMPACT_ATOMS: atom_id res chain seq x y z
N MET A 1 15.35 -21.91 -3.18
CA MET A 1 14.93 -21.15 -1.97
C MET A 1 13.85 -21.95 -1.23
N LYS A 2 13.95 -22.10 0.10
CA LYS A 2 12.94 -22.81 0.90
C LYS A 2 12.03 -21.79 1.59
N ILE A 3 10.75 -21.79 1.24
CA ILE A 3 9.75 -20.89 1.84
C ILE A 3 9.51 -21.27 3.30
N ARG A 4 9.62 -20.30 4.19
CA ARG A 4 9.36 -20.47 5.63
C ARG A 4 7.91 -20.18 5.99
N ARG A 5 7.32 -19.17 5.35
CA ARG A 5 5.98 -18.67 5.69
C ARG A 5 5.24 -18.21 4.44
N THR A 6 3.91 -18.32 4.47
CA THR A 6 3.02 -17.72 3.47
C THR A 6 2.06 -16.78 4.18
N HIS A 7 1.96 -15.55 3.73
CA HIS A 7 1.01 -14.56 4.23
C HIS A 7 -0.04 -14.27 3.17
N ASN A 8 -1.30 -14.20 3.61
CA ASN A 8 -2.41 -13.76 2.77
C ASN A 8 -2.75 -12.33 3.17
N LEU A 9 -2.60 -11.40 2.25
CA LEU A 9 -2.90 -9.98 2.44
C LEU A 9 -4.22 -9.67 1.74
N GLU A 10 -5.25 -9.41 2.53
CA GLU A 10 -6.57 -9.01 2.03
C GLU A 10 -6.70 -7.49 2.13
N PHE A 11 -6.62 -6.82 0.98
CA PHE A 11 -6.65 -5.37 0.92
C PHE A 11 -8.06 -4.82 0.85
N LYS A 12 -8.32 -3.82 1.70
CA LYS A 12 -9.48 -2.92 1.68
C LYS A 12 -9.06 -1.60 1.03
N GLY A 13 -9.84 -1.09 0.09
CA GLY A 13 -9.52 0.12 -0.67
C GLY A 13 -10.47 0.31 -1.86
N PHE A 14 -10.31 1.30 -2.73
CA PHE A 14 -9.34 2.40 -2.73
C PHE A 14 -9.93 3.64 -2.06
N THR A 15 -9.53 3.92 -0.83
CA THR A 15 -9.98 5.09 -0.06
C THR A 15 -9.31 6.34 -0.62
N ARG A 16 -10.08 7.31 -1.12
CA ARG A 16 -9.54 8.58 -1.61
C ARG A 16 -9.12 9.50 -0.47
N GLU A 17 -8.13 10.34 -0.71
CA GLU A 17 -7.60 11.35 0.22
C GLU A 17 -8.67 12.05 1.08
N ALA A 18 -9.70 12.60 0.44
CA ALA A 18 -10.72 13.39 1.12
C ALA A 18 -11.66 12.60 2.06
N ILE A 19 -11.51 11.28 2.18
CA ILE A 19 -12.17 10.44 3.19
C ILE A 19 -11.17 9.46 3.85
N LYS A 20 -9.87 9.75 3.84
CA LYS A 20 -8.85 8.86 4.42
C LYS A 20 -9.02 8.64 5.93
N ASN A 21 -9.76 9.52 6.61
CA ASN A 21 -10.16 9.36 8.00
C ASN A 21 -11.11 8.17 8.24
N THR A 22 -11.67 7.56 7.18
CA THR A 22 -12.49 6.34 7.28
C THR A 22 -11.69 5.05 7.14
N LEU A 23 -10.35 5.12 7.04
CA LEU A 23 -9.51 3.92 7.08
C LEU A 23 -9.70 3.18 8.42
N PRO A 24 -9.61 1.84 8.47
CA PRO A 24 -9.67 1.13 9.75
C PRO A 24 -8.50 1.49 10.68
N SER A 25 -8.79 1.65 11.97
CA SER A 25 -7.79 1.81 13.05
C SER A 25 -7.36 0.41 13.50
N GLU A 26 -6.43 -0.17 12.76
CA GLU A 26 -5.90 -1.51 12.95
C GLU A 26 -4.43 -1.57 12.49
N SER A 27 -3.67 -2.53 13.03
CA SER A 27 -2.30 -2.83 12.61
C SER A 27 -2.27 -3.39 11.18
N GLY A 28 -1.38 -2.88 10.34
CA GLY A 28 -1.34 -3.29 8.95
C GLY A 28 -0.35 -2.55 8.06
N LEU A 29 -0.39 -2.89 6.78
CA LEU A 29 0.27 -2.14 5.72
C LEU A 29 -0.72 -1.19 5.06
N TYR A 30 -0.22 -0.06 4.58
CA TYR A 30 -0.94 0.87 3.72
C TYR A 30 -0.15 1.17 2.46
N PHE A 31 -0.86 1.18 1.34
CA PHE A 31 -0.34 1.45 0.01
C PHE A 31 -0.91 2.79 -0.44
N VAL A 32 -0.03 3.70 -0.84
CA VAL A 32 -0.38 5.06 -1.31
C VAL A 32 -0.20 5.12 -2.81
N TYR A 33 -1.26 5.50 -3.50
CA TYR A 33 -1.28 5.62 -4.95
C TYR A 33 -1.59 7.05 -5.36
N ARG A 34 -1.19 7.43 -6.58
CA ARG A 34 -1.83 8.53 -7.31
C ARG A 34 -2.80 7.99 -8.35
N GLY A 35 -3.90 8.70 -8.55
CA GLY A 35 -4.90 8.33 -9.54
C GLY A 35 -5.90 9.43 -9.82
N THR A 36 -6.77 9.20 -10.80
CA THR A 36 -7.89 10.10 -11.12
C THR A 36 -9.21 9.53 -10.64
N ARG A 37 -10.16 10.40 -10.31
CA ARG A 37 -11.54 10.02 -10.02
C ARG A 37 -12.36 10.11 -11.29
N ASN A 38 -13.04 9.05 -11.65
CA ASN A 38 -13.93 9.02 -12.82
C ASN A 38 -15.37 8.86 -12.36
N LYS A 39 -16.30 9.50 -13.07
CA LYS A 39 -17.74 9.30 -12.89
C LYS A 39 -18.26 8.49 -14.07
N GLY A 40 -18.78 7.31 -13.79
CA GLY A 40 -19.42 6.46 -14.78
C GLY A 40 -20.76 7.03 -15.25
N ASN A 41 -21.25 6.53 -16.38
CA ASN A 41 -22.55 6.91 -16.93
C ASN A 41 -23.72 6.49 -16.01
N ASP A 42 -23.49 5.52 -15.13
CA ASP A 42 -24.42 5.06 -14.09
C ASP A 42 -24.39 5.95 -12.82
N GLY A 43 -23.64 7.05 -12.85
CA GLY A 43 -23.48 7.97 -11.73
C GLY A 43 -22.52 7.47 -10.63
N LYS A 44 -21.99 6.25 -10.73
CA LYS A 44 -21.03 5.71 -9.77
C LYS A 44 -19.64 6.30 -10.01
N TYR A 45 -18.86 6.35 -8.94
CA TYR A 45 -17.48 6.79 -9.02
C TYR A 45 -16.54 5.59 -9.02
N THR A 46 -15.54 5.64 -9.89
CA THR A 46 -14.40 4.72 -9.91
C THR A 46 -13.10 5.52 -9.81
N CYS A 47 -12.00 4.84 -9.51
CA CYS A 47 -10.67 5.41 -9.59
C CYS A 47 -9.89 4.75 -10.73
N SER A 48 -9.06 5.54 -11.41
CA SER A 48 -7.99 5.01 -12.27
C SER A 48 -6.67 5.30 -11.60
N LEU A 49 -6.10 4.28 -10.96
CA LEU A 49 -4.77 4.37 -10.39
C LEU A 49 -3.73 4.49 -11.51
N LYS A 50 -2.68 5.25 -11.24
CA LYS A 50 -1.61 5.55 -12.21
C LYS A 50 -0.26 5.03 -11.75
N GLU A 51 -0.02 5.01 -10.45
CA GLU A 51 1.26 4.61 -9.87
C GLU A 51 1.11 4.33 -8.37
N LEU A 52 1.82 3.32 -7.89
CA LEU A 52 2.07 3.08 -6.47
C LEU A 52 3.25 3.93 -6.02
N LEU A 53 2.97 4.91 -5.17
CA LEU A 53 3.95 5.87 -4.69
C LEU A 53 4.70 5.33 -3.48
N TYR A 54 3.99 4.73 -2.53
CA TYR A 54 4.57 4.36 -1.25
C TYR A 54 3.88 3.14 -0.63
N ILE A 55 4.64 2.33 0.08
CA ILE A 55 4.16 1.30 1.00
C ILE A 55 4.73 1.64 2.37
N GLY A 56 3.86 1.66 3.38
CA GLY A 56 4.23 1.82 4.78
C GLY A 56 3.54 0.80 5.67
N GLN A 57 4.04 0.66 6.89
CA GLN A 57 3.42 -0.12 7.97
C GLN A 57 3.10 0.75 9.20
N ALA A 58 2.13 0.30 10.00
CA ALA A 58 1.82 0.90 11.30
C ALA A 58 1.05 -0.08 12.20
N GLU A 59 1.20 0.07 13.52
CA GLU A 59 0.32 -0.56 14.52
C GLU A 59 -1.10 0.02 14.50
N ASP A 60 -1.25 1.26 14.02
CA ASP A 60 -2.53 1.88 13.66
C ASP A 60 -2.39 2.64 12.34
N VAL A 61 -2.96 2.06 11.28
CA VAL A 61 -2.92 2.65 9.94
C VAL A 61 -3.73 3.95 9.84
N ASN A 62 -4.87 4.06 10.54
CA ASN A 62 -5.67 5.28 10.47
C ASN A 62 -4.89 6.44 11.07
N ASP A 63 -4.36 6.27 12.28
CA ASP A 63 -3.59 7.30 12.97
C ASP A 63 -2.34 7.69 12.17
N ARG A 64 -1.63 6.70 11.59
CA ARG A 64 -0.45 6.95 10.77
C ARG A 64 -0.74 7.76 9.50
N VAL A 65 -1.82 7.43 8.79
CA VAL A 65 -2.19 8.09 7.52
C VAL A 65 -2.84 9.46 7.74
N ASN A 66 -3.58 9.64 8.85
CA ASN A 66 -4.24 10.90 9.19
C ASN A 66 -3.34 11.87 9.97
N GLY A 67 -2.31 11.39 10.65
CA GLY A 67 -1.33 12.19 11.36
C GLY A 67 -0.34 12.92 10.44
N THR A 68 0.61 13.62 11.06
CA THR A 68 1.74 14.23 10.33
C THR A 68 2.63 13.12 9.78
N HIS A 69 2.63 12.95 8.46
CA HIS A 69 3.44 11.95 7.78
C HIS A 69 4.60 12.61 7.02
N GLU A 70 5.83 12.15 7.25
CA GLU A 70 7.06 12.75 6.72
C GLU A 70 7.10 12.77 5.18
N HIS A 71 6.57 11.73 4.54
CA HIS A 71 6.52 11.62 3.07
C HIS A 71 5.27 12.23 2.43
N TYR A 72 4.37 12.87 3.19
CA TYR A 72 3.13 13.39 2.61
C TYR A 72 3.39 14.39 1.47
N ASN A 73 4.32 15.32 1.69
CA ASN A 73 4.71 16.29 0.68
C ASN A 73 5.36 15.63 -0.54
N ASP A 74 6.14 14.57 -0.32
CA ASP A 74 6.73 13.77 -1.41
C ASP A 74 5.61 13.15 -2.25
N TRP A 75 4.63 12.50 -1.63
CA TRP A 75 3.49 11.90 -2.35
C TRP A 75 2.73 12.94 -3.18
N CYS A 76 2.45 14.11 -2.60
CA CYS A 76 1.76 15.20 -3.29
C CYS A 76 2.57 15.76 -4.47
N SER A 77 3.90 15.75 -4.40
CA SER A 77 4.76 16.25 -5.48
C SER A 77 4.65 15.44 -6.78
N TYR A 78 4.20 14.18 -6.70
CA TYR A 78 3.97 13.32 -7.86
C TYR A 78 2.57 13.50 -8.49
N LEU A 79 1.67 14.24 -7.85
CA LEU A 79 0.32 14.45 -8.37
C LEU A 79 0.35 15.36 -9.60
N LYS A 80 -0.31 14.92 -10.67
CA LYS A 80 -0.59 15.76 -11.85
C LYS A 80 -1.97 16.40 -11.74
N THR A 81 -2.25 17.36 -12.62
CA THR A 81 -3.56 18.03 -12.68
C THR A 81 -4.70 17.01 -12.75
N GLY A 82 -5.63 17.10 -11.79
CA GLY A 82 -6.79 16.20 -11.68
C GLY A 82 -6.54 14.87 -10.95
N GLU A 83 -5.30 14.61 -10.53
CA GLU A 83 -4.95 13.44 -9.71
C GLU A 83 -5.13 13.74 -8.21
N MET A 84 -5.33 12.67 -7.43
CA MET A 84 -5.39 12.70 -5.97
C MET A 84 -4.78 11.41 -5.40
N LEU A 85 -4.51 11.42 -4.11
CA LEU A 85 -4.04 10.24 -3.41
C LEU A 85 -5.18 9.25 -3.15
N TYR A 86 -4.83 7.97 -3.23
CA TYR A 86 -5.67 6.84 -2.87
C TYR A 86 -4.90 5.91 -1.95
N TYR A 87 -5.63 5.24 -1.07
CA TYR A 87 -5.09 4.35 -0.07
C TYR A 87 -5.75 2.97 -0.18
N SER A 88 -4.92 1.93 -0.17
CA SER A 88 -5.35 0.58 0.17
C SER A 88 -4.67 0.16 1.47
N MET A 89 -5.35 -0.63 2.27
CA MET A 89 -4.85 -1.10 3.56
C MET A 89 -5.14 -2.59 3.71
N CYS A 90 -4.21 -3.34 4.29
CA CYS A 90 -4.44 -4.72 4.69
C CYS A 90 -4.03 -4.93 6.16
N PRO A 91 -4.86 -5.59 6.98
CA PRO A 91 -4.49 -5.93 8.35
C PRO A 91 -3.33 -6.92 8.37
N VAL A 92 -2.36 -6.68 9.24
CA VAL A 92 -1.18 -7.53 9.46
C VAL A 92 -0.87 -7.55 10.95
N ASP A 93 -0.61 -8.73 11.49
CA ASP A 93 -0.15 -8.90 12.86
C ASP A 93 1.15 -8.12 13.08
N SER A 94 1.21 -7.35 14.17
CA SER A 94 2.33 -6.45 14.48
C SER A 94 3.69 -7.18 14.49
N CYS A 95 3.72 -8.47 14.82
CA CYS A 95 4.96 -9.26 14.81
C CYS A 95 5.52 -9.55 13.40
N PHE A 96 4.76 -9.28 12.33
CA PHE A 96 5.17 -9.52 10.95
C PHE A 96 5.21 -8.25 10.08
N LEU A 97 4.95 -7.06 10.64
CA LEU A 97 4.90 -5.82 9.87
C LEU A 97 6.19 -5.57 9.08
N ASP A 98 7.34 -5.66 9.75
CA ASP A 98 8.64 -5.37 9.13
C ASP A 98 8.97 -6.34 7.98
N GLU A 99 8.78 -7.65 8.16
CA GLU A 99 9.11 -8.64 7.12
C GLU A 99 8.15 -8.54 5.91
N ILE A 100 6.87 -8.28 6.15
CA ILE A 100 5.87 -8.18 5.07
C ILE A 100 6.02 -6.84 4.33
N GLU A 101 6.27 -5.73 5.04
CA GLU A 101 6.54 -4.43 4.43
C GLU A 101 7.79 -4.51 3.54
N ALA A 102 8.89 -5.05 4.07
CA ALA A 102 10.14 -5.21 3.32
C ALA A 102 9.92 -6.07 2.07
N ALA A 103 9.16 -7.17 2.17
CA ALA A 103 8.82 -8.02 1.03
C ALA A 103 8.03 -7.26 -0.04
N CYS A 104 7.03 -6.47 0.36
CA CYS A 104 6.19 -5.72 -0.57
C CYS A 104 6.94 -4.56 -1.23
N ILE A 105 7.78 -3.83 -0.48
CA ILE A 105 8.63 -2.76 -1.04
C ILE A 105 9.64 -3.35 -2.04
N TYR A 106 10.33 -4.43 -1.66
CA TYR A 106 11.32 -5.09 -2.51
C TYR A 106 10.70 -5.63 -3.80
N HIS A 107 9.46 -6.13 -3.75
CA HIS A 107 8.78 -6.65 -4.94
C HIS A 107 8.15 -5.55 -5.81
N ALA A 108 7.43 -4.61 -5.21
CA ALA A 108 6.64 -3.61 -5.93
C ALA A 108 7.43 -2.35 -6.32
N GLN A 109 8.60 -2.13 -5.70
CA GLN A 109 9.50 -1.02 -5.98
C GLN A 109 8.83 0.38 -5.99
N PRO A 110 8.04 0.76 -4.97
CA PRO A 110 7.32 2.05 -4.98
C PRO A 110 8.26 3.23 -5.16
N THR A 111 7.75 4.29 -5.78
CA THR A 111 8.58 5.42 -6.23
C THR A 111 9.20 6.22 -5.08
N VAL A 112 8.47 6.42 -3.99
CA VAL A 112 8.87 7.25 -2.84
C VAL A 112 9.58 6.46 -1.75
N ASN A 113 9.41 5.13 -1.68
CA ASN A 113 10.23 4.32 -0.78
C ASN A 113 11.70 4.42 -1.22
N ILE A 114 12.59 4.82 -0.30
CA ILE A 114 14.04 4.86 -0.54
C ILE A 114 14.71 3.60 0.01
N LYS A 115 14.26 3.13 1.18
CA LYS A 115 14.78 1.94 1.86
C LYS A 115 14.03 0.69 1.39
N GLY A 116 14.69 -0.46 1.47
CA GLY A 116 14.08 -1.78 1.21
C GLY A 116 13.90 -2.15 -0.26
N LYS A 117 14.45 -1.34 -1.19
CA LYS A 117 14.33 -1.58 -2.64
C LYS A 117 15.41 -2.50 -3.19
N ASP A 118 16.63 -2.41 -2.68
CA ASP A 118 17.77 -3.14 -3.26
C ASP A 118 18.00 -4.53 -2.65
N SER A 119 17.51 -4.77 -1.43
CA SER A 119 17.63 -6.05 -0.76
C SER A 119 16.49 -6.34 0.21
N TYR A 120 16.19 -7.63 0.36
CA TYR A 120 15.28 -8.18 1.34
C TYR A 120 16.08 -9.01 2.35
N ASN A 121 16.17 -8.55 3.60
CA ASN A 121 17.06 -9.10 4.64
C ASN A 121 16.30 -9.92 5.70
N HIS A 122 15.27 -10.66 5.29
CA HIS A 122 14.50 -11.53 6.18
C HIS A 122 14.43 -12.96 5.62
N GLU A 123 13.87 -13.89 6.40
CA GLU A 123 13.68 -15.26 5.93
C GLU A 123 12.77 -15.30 4.69
N PRO A 124 13.03 -16.24 3.75
CA PRO A 124 12.23 -16.36 2.55
C PRO A 124 10.74 -16.61 2.84
N LEU A 125 9.88 -15.81 2.23
CA LEU A 125 8.43 -15.90 2.39
C LEU A 125 7.69 -15.82 1.06
N ARG A 126 6.40 -16.17 1.09
CA ARG A 126 5.46 -16.02 -0.01
C ARG A 126 4.35 -15.06 0.40
N ILE A 127 4.06 -14.08 -0.45
CA ILE A 127 2.91 -13.18 -0.28
C ILE A 127 1.85 -13.58 -1.29
N LYS A 128 0.60 -13.67 -0.82
CA LYS A 128 -0.59 -13.76 -1.65
C LYS A 128 -1.46 -12.54 -1.38
N SER A 129 -1.62 -11.67 -2.36
CA SER A 129 -2.43 -10.46 -2.24
C SER A 129 -3.79 -10.66 -2.94
N SER A 130 -4.82 -10.10 -2.32
CA SER A 130 -6.21 -10.18 -2.78
C SER A 130 -6.98 -8.92 -2.36
N GLY A 131 -8.23 -8.79 -2.83
CA GLY A 131 -9.06 -7.61 -2.55
C GLY A 131 -8.72 -6.41 -3.43
N ASN A 132 -8.85 -5.21 -2.87
CA ASN A 132 -8.67 -3.95 -3.60
C ASN A 132 -7.22 -3.46 -3.50
N VAL A 133 -6.36 -4.02 -4.34
CA VAL A 133 -4.94 -3.64 -4.49
C VAL A 133 -4.55 -3.63 -5.96
N ASP A 134 -3.57 -2.81 -6.31
CA ASP A 134 -3.00 -2.73 -7.67
C ASP A 134 -1.48 -2.47 -7.55
N PHE A 135 -0.75 -2.61 -8.66
CA PHE A 135 0.71 -2.43 -8.76
C PHE A 135 1.56 -3.39 -7.89
N ILE A 136 0.99 -4.53 -7.52
CA ILE A 136 1.70 -5.64 -6.90
C ILE A 136 1.17 -6.97 -7.43
N SER A 137 2.03 -7.98 -7.54
CA SER A 137 1.61 -9.32 -7.98
C SER A 137 0.69 -9.96 -6.93
N THR A 138 -0.31 -10.70 -7.41
CA THR A 138 -1.25 -11.45 -6.55
C THR A 138 -0.61 -12.63 -5.82
N ASP A 139 0.50 -13.14 -6.33
CA ASP A 139 1.26 -14.23 -5.73
C ASP A 139 2.73 -14.07 -6.08
N PHE A 140 3.59 -13.87 -5.08
CA PHE A 140 5.02 -13.73 -5.26
C PHE A 140 5.80 -14.23 -4.05
N THR A 141 7.11 -14.31 -4.23
CA THR A 141 8.02 -14.96 -3.30
C THR A 141 9.33 -14.19 -3.28
N VAL A 142 9.84 -13.91 -2.09
CA VAL A 142 11.07 -13.13 -1.85
C VAL A 142 11.98 -13.88 -0.86
N GLY A 143 13.30 -13.70 -1.01
CA GLY A 143 14.32 -14.32 -0.15
C GLY A 143 15.62 -14.65 -0.89
#